data_AF-A0A7V3VYZ3-F1
#
_entry.id   AF-A0A7V3VYZ3-F1
#
_cell.length_a   1.000
_cell.length_b   1.000
_cell.length_c   1.000
_cell.angle_alpha   90.00
_cell.angle_beta   90.00
_cell.angle_gamma   90.00
#
_symmetry.space_group_name_H-M   'P 1'
#
loop_
_entity.id
_entity.type
_entity.pdbx_description
1 polymer ?
#
loop_
_entity_poly.entity_id
_entity_poly.type
_entity_poly.pdbx_seq_one_letter_code
_entity_poly.pdbx_strand_id
1 'polypeptide(L)'
;MNCFHRWICRSGYWRRRLEEEVLPWALEDLDLGENILEIGPGYSAATEILSPREGHLTCVELDMALARSLTRRPTSRNIRVVQADALRLPFAESTFSAVLCFNVLHHLPSLAHQDRLMAEVARVLRGAGTFAGTDSYA
;
A
#
# COMPACT_ATOMS: atom_id res chain seq x y z
N MET A 1 0.03 -17.97 8.83
CA MET A 1 -0.06 -16.65 9.51
C MET A 1 -0.58 -16.86 10.93
N ASN A 2 0.16 -16.44 11.95
CA ASN A 2 -0.20 -16.70 13.35
C ASN A 2 -1.07 -15.58 13.93
N CYS A 3 -2.04 -15.95 14.78
CA CYS A 3 -3.08 -15.06 15.34
C CYS A 3 -2.52 -13.83 16.11
N PHE A 4 -1.29 -13.92 16.62
CA PHE A 4 -0.60 -12.83 17.31
C PHE A 4 -0.23 -11.65 16.39
N HIS A 5 0.20 -11.92 15.15
CA HIS A 5 0.49 -10.89 14.16
C HIS A 5 -0.78 -10.08 13.83
N ARG A 6 -1.91 -10.78 13.70
CA ARG A 6 -3.22 -10.16 13.47
C ARG A 6 -3.70 -9.32 14.66
N TRP A 7 -3.25 -9.62 15.88
CA TRP A 7 -3.60 -8.89 17.10
C TRP A 7 -2.73 -7.64 17.32
N ILE A 8 -1.43 -7.72 16.99
CA ILE A 8 -0.48 -6.60 17.09
C ILE A 8 -0.78 -5.53 16.01
N CYS A 9 -1.03 -5.93 14.75
CA CYS A 9 -1.45 -5.01 13.69
C CYS A 9 -2.85 -4.39 13.94
N ARG A 10 -3.62 -4.97 14.87
CA ARG A 10 -4.94 -4.44 15.30
C ARG A 10 -4.82 -3.50 16.51
N SER A 11 -3.66 -3.42 17.16
CA SER A 11 -3.42 -2.49 18.24
C SER A 11 -3.23 -1.07 17.69
N GLY A 12 -3.85 -0.07 18.31
CA GLY A 12 -3.68 1.33 17.93
C GLY A 12 -2.23 1.83 18.02
N TYR A 13 -1.32 1.08 18.63
CA TYR A 13 0.09 1.42 18.81
C TYR A 13 0.90 1.35 17.51
N TRP A 14 0.80 0.25 16.76
CA TRP A 14 1.51 0.12 15.47
C TRP A 14 0.97 1.07 14.40
N ARG A 15 -0.36 1.26 14.42
CA ARG A 15 -1.05 2.25 13.60
C ARG A 15 -0.52 3.66 13.90
N ARG A 16 -0.47 4.05 15.18
CA ARG A 16 0.03 5.35 15.62
C ARG A 16 1.51 5.56 15.29
N ARG A 17 2.36 4.54 15.40
CA ARG A 17 3.79 4.64 15.03
C ARG A 17 4.01 4.78 13.52
N LEU A 18 3.22 4.06 12.70
CA LEU A 18 3.21 4.26 11.24
C LEU A 18 2.73 5.67 10.88
N GLU A 19 1.66 6.14 11.52
CA GLU A 19 1.06 7.46 11.30
C GLU A 19 1.96 8.62 11.75
N GLU A 20 2.66 8.49 12.89
CA GLU A 20 3.41 9.59 13.52
C GLU A 20 4.90 9.63 13.12
N GLU A 21 5.53 8.50 12.79
CA GLU A 21 6.99 8.45 12.56
C GLU A 21 7.36 7.99 11.15
N VAL A 22 6.75 6.91 10.65
CA VAL A 22 7.22 6.25 9.42
C VAL A 22 6.69 6.93 8.17
N LEU A 23 5.39 7.21 8.11
CA LEU A 23 4.77 7.81 6.93
C LEU A 23 5.16 9.27 6.73
N PRO A 24 5.28 10.12 7.78
CA PRO A 24 5.84 11.45 7.63
C PRO A 24 7.25 11.37 7.03
N TRP A 25 8.18 10.62 7.63
CA TRP A 25 9.55 10.49 7.11
C TRP A 25 9.60 9.90 5.69
N ALA A 26 8.80 8.87 5.40
CA ALA A 26 8.84 8.18 4.10
C ALA A 26 8.16 8.96 2.98
N LEU A 27 7.29 9.93 3.30
CA LEU A 27 6.53 10.73 2.33
C LEU A 27 6.87 12.23 2.38
N GLU A 28 7.76 12.64 3.28
CA GLU A 28 8.30 14.00 3.37
C GLU A 28 9.04 14.31 2.08
N ASP A 29 8.73 15.47 1.49
CA ASP A 29 9.29 15.95 0.22
C ASP A 29 9.09 15.04 -1.01
N LEU A 30 8.25 13.99 -0.93
CA LEU A 30 7.91 13.18 -2.09
C LEU A 30 6.79 13.81 -2.91
N ASP A 31 7.10 14.12 -4.17
CA ASP A 31 6.09 14.33 -5.20
C ASP A 31 5.54 12.97 -5.65
N LEU A 32 4.32 12.67 -5.20
CA LEU A 32 3.60 11.45 -5.55
C LEU A 32 2.82 11.59 -6.88
N GLY A 33 2.68 12.82 -7.39
CA GLY A 33 1.85 13.14 -8.55
C GLY A 33 0.37 12.79 -8.35
N GLU A 34 -0.33 12.60 -9.47
CA GLU A 34 -1.79 12.55 -9.51
C GLU A 34 -2.38 11.13 -9.46
N ASN A 35 -1.62 10.07 -9.71
CA ASN A 35 -2.14 8.70 -9.78
C ASN A 35 -1.31 7.74 -8.94
N ILE A 36 -1.80 7.42 -7.75
CA ILE A 36 -1.05 6.73 -6.70
C ILE A 36 -1.61 5.32 -6.53
N LEU A 37 -0.73 4.33 -6.49
CA LEU A 37 -1.06 2.95 -6.12
C LEU A 37 -0.57 2.65 -4.72
N GLU A 38 -1.44 2.21 -3.82
CA GLU A 38 -1.08 1.62 -2.53
C GLU A 38 -1.25 0.10 -2.60
N ILE A 39 -0.17 -0.63 -2.34
CA ILE A 39 -0.18 -2.09 -2.26
C ILE A 39 -0.32 -2.50 -0.80
N GLY A 40 -1.30 -3.36 -0.51
CA GLY A 40 -1.51 -3.92 0.83
C GLY A 40 -1.93 -2.88 1.88
N PRO A 41 -3.04 -2.14 1.68
CA PRO A 41 -3.50 -1.11 2.61
C PRO A 41 -3.83 -1.67 4.01
N GLY A 42 -4.08 -2.97 4.14
CA GLY A 42 -4.34 -3.64 5.42
C GLY A 42 -5.49 -2.99 6.19
N TYR A 43 -5.19 -2.43 7.37
CA TYR A 43 -6.17 -1.72 8.21
C TYR A 43 -6.29 -0.22 7.91
N SER A 44 -5.80 0.22 6.74
CA SER A 44 -5.98 1.55 6.15
C SER A 44 -5.19 2.69 6.82
N ALA A 45 -4.16 2.38 7.60
CA ALA A 45 -3.37 3.41 8.30
C ALA A 45 -2.73 4.40 7.32
N ALA A 46 -2.02 3.89 6.31
CA ALA A 46 -1.42 4.72 5.25
C ALA A 46 -2.50 5.34 4.35
N THR A 47 -3.50 4.56 3.95
CA THR A 47 -4.64 5.04 3.16
C THR A 47 -5.31 6.27 3.76
N GLU A 48 -5.52 6.33 5.07
CA GLU A 48 -6.18 7.47 5.71
C GLU A 48 -5.36 8.76 5.64
N ILE A 49 -4.03 8.67 5.67
CA ILE A 49 -3.11 9.81 5.51
C ILE A 49 -3.02 10.26 4.05
N LEU A 50 -3.11 9.31 3.11
CA LEU A 50 -2.99 9.58 1.68
C LEU A 50 -4.31 10.09 1.08
N SER A 51 -5.46 9.63 1.58
CA SER A 51 -6.79 9.95 1.05
C SER A 51 -7.15 11.45 0.97
N PRO A 52 -6.63 12.36 1.82
CA PRO A 52 -6.86 13.80 1.70
C PRO A 52 -5.93 14.50 0.72
N ARG A 53 -4.86 13.85 0.22
CA ARG A 53 -3.95 14.46 -0.76
C ARG A 53 -4.66 14.61 -2.11
N GLU A 54 -4.25 15.60 -2.88
CA GLU A 54 -4.74 15.77 -4.26
C GLU A 54 -4.25 14.60 -5.13
N GLY A 55 -5.15 14.00 -5.92
CA GLY A 55 -4.86 12.86 -6.79
C GLY A 55 -5.86 11.70 -6.67
N HIS A 56 -5.59 10.65 -7.43
CA HIS A 56 -6.35 9.40 -7.48
C HIS A 56 -5.58 8.30 -6.75
N LEU A 57 -6.08 7.91 -5.58
CA LEU A 57 -5.53 6.79 -4.82
C LEU A 57 -6.23 5.49 -5.21
N THR A 58 -5.47 4.52 -5.71
CA THR A 58 -5.92 3.14 -5.93
C THR A 58 -5.25 2.23 -4.92
N CYS A 59 -6.02 1.43 -4.18
CA CYS A 59 -5.50 0.46 -3.22
C CYS A 59 -5.70 -0.97 -3.75
N VAL A 60 -4.64 -1.78 -3.76
CA VAL A 60 -4.68 -3.21 -4.09
C VAL A 60 -4.58 -4.05 -2.82
N GLU A 61 -5.55 -4.93 -2.60
CA GLU A 61 -5.60 -5.82 -1.44
C GLU A 61 -5.96 -7.24 -1.88
N LEU A 62 -5.22 -8.24 -1.40
CA LEU A 62 -5.46 -9.65 -1.73
C LEU A 62 -6.62 -10.21 -0.91
N ASP A 63 -6.71 -9.83 0.37
CA ASP A 63 -7.75 -10.31 1.29
C ASP A 63 -9.09 -9.60 1.00
N MET A 64 -10.07 -10.39 0.55
CA MET A 64 -11.40 -9.89 0.20
C MET A 64 -12.13 -9.20 1.37
N ALA A 65 -11.92 -9.66 2.61
CA ALA A 65 -12.57 -9.07 3.78
C ALA A 65 -11.95 -7.72 4.12
N LEU A 66 -10.62 -7.57 4.02
CA LEU A 66 -9.94 -6.29 4.18
C LEU A 66 -10.31 -5.30 3.08
N ALA A 67 -10.32 -5.75 1.81
CA ALA A 67 -10.75 -4.92 0.69
C ALA A 67 -12.19 -4.39 0.88
N ARG A 68 -13.12 -5.25 1.29
CA ARG A 68 -14.51 -4.85 1.60
C ARG A 68 -14.63 -3.95 2.83
N SER A 69 -13.77 -4.13 3.82
CA SER A 69 -13.72 -3.26 4.99
C SER A 69 -13.27 -1.85 4.59
N LEU A 70 -12.25 -1.76 3.73
CA LEU A 70 -11.72 -0.49 3.24
C LEU A 70 -12.76 0.28 2.41
N THR A 71 -13.51 -0.39 1.52
CA THR A 71 -14.55 0.28 0.72
C THR A 71 -15.71 0.87 1.54
N ARG A 72 -15.91 0.39 2.77
CA ARG A 72 -16.98 0.87 3.67
C ARG A 72 -16.55 2.04 4.57
N ARG A 73 -15.26 2.42 4.59
CA ARG A 73 -14.77 3.52 5.42
C ARG A 73 -15.16 4.88 4.83
N PRO A 74 -15.33 5.93 5.65
CA PRO A 74 -15.57 7.28 5.14
C PRO A 74 -14.50 7.78 4.16
N THR A 75 -13.24 7.35 4.37
CA THR A 75 -12.10 7.65 3.47
C THR A 75 -12.23 7.00 2.10
N SER A 76 -13.15 6.04 1.91
CA SER A 76 -13.33 5.36 0.63
C SER A 76 -13.92 6.24 -0.46
N ARG A 77 -14.52 7.39 -0.12
CA ARG A 77 -15.14 8.30 -1.10
C ARG A 77 -14.17 8.79 -2.17
N ASN A 78 -12.88 8.86 -1.84
CA ASN A 78 -11.83 9.40 -2.72
C ASN A 78 -10.82 8.35 -3.17
N ILE A 79 -11.06 7.05 -2.92
CA ILE A 79 -10.13 5.99 -3.26
C ILE A 79 -10.82 4.89 -4.09
N ARG A 80 -10.05 4.24 -4.96
CA ARG A 80 -10.46 3.04 -5.68
C ARG A 80 -9.86 1.81 -5.01
N VAL A 81 -10.69 0.89 -4.53
CA VAL A 81 -10.20 -0.39 -3.98
C VAL A 81 -10.32 -1.49 -5.03
N VAL A 82 -9.23 -2.23 -5.26
CA VAL A 82 -9.14 -3.34 -6.20
C VAL A 82 -8.70 -4.59 -5.45
N GLN A 83 -9.52 -5.63 -5.47
CA GLN A 83 -9.09 -6.93 -4.97
C GLN A 83 -8.21 -7.60 -6.02
N ALA A 84 -6.91 -7.74 -5.76
CA ALA A 84 -5.98 -8.36 -6.70
C ALA A 84 -4.72 -8.88 -6.00
N ASP A 85 -3.99 -9.76 -6.69
CA ASP A 85 -2.66 -10.20 -6.30
C ASP A 85 -1.62 -9.16 -6.75
N ALA A 86 -0.80 -8.68 -5.82
CA ALA A 86 0.27 -7.73 -6.10
C ALA A 86 1.38 -8.33 -7.00
N LEU A 87 1.45 -9.65 -7.11
CA LEU A 87 2.37 -10.36 -8.00
C LEU A 87 1.88 -10.39 -9.46
N ARG A 88 0.66 -9.93 -9.72
CA ARG A 88 0.06 -9.80 -11.04
C ARG A 88 -0.99 -8.67 -11.05
N LEU A 89 -0.51 -7.44 -11.06
CA LEU A 89 -1.33 -6.24 -10.99
C LEU A 89 -2.20 -6.08 -12.24
N PRO A 90 -3.52 -5.83 -12.10
CA PRO A 90 -4.47 -5.71 -13.21
C PRO A 90 -4.45 -4.31 -13.85
N PHE A 91 -3.26 -3.73 -14.01
CA PHE A 91 -3.06 -2.39 -14.55
C PHE A 91 -2.12 -2.43 -15.74
N ALA A 92 -2.27 -1.47 -16.65
CA ALA A 92 -1.33 -1.29 -17.75
C ALA A 92 0.05 -0.89 -17.23
N GLU A 93 1.06 -1.01 -18.10
CA GLU A 93 2.37 -0.44 -17.80
C GLU A 93 2.31 1.09 -17.66
N SER A 94 3.26 1.69 -16.93
CA SER A 94 3.41 3.15 -16.81
C SER A 94 2.12 3.92 -16.43
N THR A 95 1.27 3.31 -15.61
CA THR A 95 -0.04 3.88 -15.21
C THR A 95 0.08 4.84 -14.03
N PHE A 96 0.92 4.53 -13.04
CA PHE A 96 0.96 5.25 -11.77
C PHE A 96 2.14 6.21 -11.69
N SER A 97 1.92 7.40 -11.12
CA SER A 97 2.95 8.36 -10.77
C SER A 97 3.73 7.96 -9.52
N ALA A 98 3.07 7.25 -8.60
CA ALA A 98 3.72 6.66 -7.44
C ALA A 98 3.15 5.29 -7.07
N VAL A 99 4.00 4.43 -6.53
CA VAL A 99 3.60 3.15 -5.94
C VAL A 99 4.13 3.07 -4.51
N LEU A 100 3.23 2.80 -3.58
CA LEU A 100 3.47 2.77 -2.14
C LEU A 100 3.31 1.34 -1.61
N CYS A 101 4.28 0.87 -0.84
CA CYS A 101 4.31 -0.50 -0.32
C CYS A 101 4.87 -0.52 1.11
N PHE A 102 3.98 -0.52 2.11
CA PHE A 102 4.37 -0.45 3.52
C PHE A 102 4.02 -1.75 4.24
N ASN A 103 5.02 -2.46 4.76
CA ASN A 103 4.87 -3.69 5.55
C ASN A 103 4.12 -4.80 4.78
N VAL A 104 4.53 -5.05 3.54
CA VAL A 104 3.92 -6.08 2.66
C VAL A 104 4.92 -7.17 2.26
N LEU A 105 6.21 -6.83 2.07
CA LEU A 105 7.19 -7.74 1.47
C LEU A 105 7.46 -8.95 2.36
N HIS A 106 7.46 -8.80 3.68
CA HIS A 106 7.63 -9.93 4.63
C HIS A 106 6.43 -10.89 4.66
N HIS A 107 5.29 -10.56 4.04
CA HIS A 107 4.19 -11.51 3.85
C HIS A 107 4.43 -12.47 2.68
N LEU A 108 5.38 -12.15 1.79
CA LEU A 108 5.70 -12.99 0.64
C LEU A 108 6.60 -14.17 1.05
N PRO A 109 6.32 -15.39 0.55
CA PRO A 109 6.93 -16.60 1.09
C PRO A 109 8.38 -16.83 0.62
N SER A 110 8.87 -16.08 -0.37
CA SER A 110 10.26 -16.19 -0.83
C SER A 110 10.73 -14.91 -1.53
N LEU A 111 12.06 -14.79 -1.68
CA LEU A 111 12.69 -13.71 -2.46
C LEU A 111 12.17 -13.64 -3.89
N ALA A 112 11.92 -14.78 -4.54
CA ALA A 112 11.36 -14.79 -5.90
C ALA A 112 9.96 -14.13 -5.98
N HIS A 113 9.16 -14.22 -4.91
CA HIS A 113 7.89 -13.51 -4.86
C HIS A 113 8.10 -12.01 -4.62
N GLN A 114 9.08 -11.63 -3.79
CA GLN A 114 9.45 -10.22 -3.60
C GLN A 114 9.95 -9.60 -4.91
N ASP A 115 10.83 -10.28 -5.64
CA ASP A 115 11.31 -9.87 -6.96
C ASP A 115 10.15 -9.72 -7.96
N ARG A 116 9.19 -10.65 -7.93
CA ARG A 116 8.00 -10.57 -8.78
C ARG A 116 7.14 -9.35 -8.44
N LEU A 117 6.93 -9.05 -7.16
CA LEU A 117 6.22 -7.83 -6.73
C LEU A 117 6.96 -6.59 -7.23
N MET A 118 8.28 -6.53 -7.03
CA MET A 118 9.10 -5.39 -7.46
C MET A 118 9.09 -5.21 -8.99
N ALA A 119 9.05 -6.31 -9.76
CA ALA A 119 8.90 -6.26 -11.20
C ALA A 119 7.53 -5.69 -11.62
N GLU A 120 6.45 -6.07 -10.93
CA GLU A 120 5.12 -5.50 -11.18
C GLU A 120 5.05 -4.03 -10.80
N VAL A 121 5.65 -3.63 -9.68
CA VAL A 121 5.82 -2.22 -9.28
C VAL A 121 6.52 -1.44 -10.40
N ALA A 122 7.69 -1.91 -10.84
CA ALA A 122 8.46 -1.26 -11.89
C ALA A 122 7.68 -1.16 -13.21
N ARG A 123 6.90 -2.20 -13.55
CA ARG A 123 6.08 -2.23 -14.76
C ARG A 123 4.98 -1.18 -14.74
N VAL A 124 4.24 -1.06 -13.63
CA VAL A 124 3.08 -0.15 -13.54
C VAL A 124 3.47 1.29 -13.24
N LEU A 125 4.68 1.53 -12.75
CA LEU A 125 5.20 2.87 -12.48
C LEU A 125 5.60 3.57 -13.78
N ARG A 126 5.22 4.83 -13.93
CA ARG A 126 5.66 5.67 -15.06
C ARG A 126 7.18 5.91 -15.00
N GLY A 127 7.78 6.27 -16.14
CA GLY A 127 9.14 6.81 -16.14
C GLY A 127 9.27 8.02 -15.22
N ALA A 128 10.30 8.04 -14.36
CA ALA A 128 10.48 9.02 -13.27
C ALA A 128 9.36 9.03 -12.20
N GLY A 129 8.59 7.95 -12.08
CA GLY A 129 7.66 7.78 -10.96
C GLY A 129 8.37 7.43 -9.65
N THR A 130 7.65 7.61 -8.55
CA THR A 130 8.18 7.41 -7.19
C THR A 130 7.75 6.04 -6.66
N PHE A 131 8.71 5.22 -6.24
CA PHE A 131 8.42 4.07 -5.39
C PHE A 131 8.84 4.39 -3.96
N ALA A 132 7.93 4.23 -2.99
CA ALA A 132 8.23 4.41 -1.58
C ALA A 132 7.64 3.27 -0.76
N GLY A 133 8.39 2.82 0.24
CA GLY A 133 7.98 1.70 1.05
C GLY A 133 8.93 1.46 2.20
N THR A 134 8.43 0.79 3.23
CA THR A 134 9.22 0.28 4.33
C THR A 134 8.80 -1.14 4.62
N ASP A 135 9.75 -1.96 5.02
CA ASP A 135 9.46 -3.32 5.44
C ASP A 135 10.41 -3.72 6.57
N SER A 136 9.94 -4.57 7.47
CA SER A 136 10.74 -5.09 8.57
C SER A 136 10.27 -6.49 8.91
N TYR A 137 11.23 -7.41 9.09
CA TYR A 137 10.96 -8.67 9.75
C TYR A 137 10.83 -8.36 11.25
N ALA A 138 9.60 -8.19 11.72
CA ALA A 138 9.32 -8.12 13.16
C ALA A 138 9.59 -9.48 13.83
#